data_AF-A0A7X3UEE1-F1
#
_entry.id   AF-A0A7X3UEE1-F1
#
_cell.length_a   1.000
_cell.length_b   1.000
_cell.length_c   1.000
_cell.angle_alpha   90.00
_cell.angle_beta   90.00
_cell.angle_gamma   90.00
#
_symmetry.space_group_name_H-M   'P 1'
#
loop_
_entity.id
_entity.type
_entity.pdbx_description
1 polymer ?
#
loop_
_entity_poly.entity_id
_entity_poly.type
_entity_poly.pdbx_seq_one_letter_code
_entity_poly.pdbx_strand_id
1 'polypeptide(L)' 'MTPFTTDHHFPRWIWAVYAVLFALSIPWYLPEIDPVPIWFGVPYWVVICLAACLAVACFTAFVIHRYWREDA' A
#
# COMPACT_ATOMS: atom_id res chain seq x y z
N MET A 1 -11.43 38.05 12.59
CA MET A 1 -10.92 37.17 11.52
C MET A 1 -10.23 35.99 12.20
N THR A 2 -10.99 34.95 12.54
CA THR A 2 -10.47 33.76 13.23
C THR A 2 -9.96 32.76 12.19
N PRO A 3 -8.73 32.23 12.31
CA PRO A 3 -8.23 31.27 11.35
C PRO A 3 -8.97 29.93 11.53
N PHE A 4 -9.57 29.43 10.44
CA PHE A 4 -10.00 28.03 10.35
C PHE A 4 -8.73 27.16 10.30
N THR A 5 -8.20 26.81 11.47
CA THR A 5 -7.25 25.70 11.55
C THR A 5 -8.10 24.44 11.48
N THR A 6 -8.42 24.03 10.25
CA THR A 6 -9.02 22.72 10.00
C THR A 6 -7.93 21.69 10.25
N ASP A 7 -7.76 21.29 11.51
CA ASP A 7 -6.99 20.10 11.88
C ASP A 7 -7.75 18.87 11.38
N HIS A 8 -7.71 18.67 10.07
CA HIS A 8 -8.04 17.40 9.46
C HIS A 8 -6.89 16.47 9.83
N HIS A 9 -6.96 15.91 11.03
CA HIS A 9 -5.97 14.97 11.54
C HIS A 9 -6.18 13.62 10.83
N PHE A 10 -6.02 13.62 9.50
CA PHE A 10 -5.95 12.42 8.69
C PHE A 10 -4.95 11.50 9.38
N PRO A 11 -5.34 10.27 9.72
CA PRO A 11 -4.50 9.42 10.55
C PRO A 11 -3.16 9.21 9.84
N ARG A 12 -2.08 9.84 10.36
CA ARG A 12 -0.75 9.82 9.75
C ARG A 12 -0.21 8.40 9.54
N TRP A 13 -0.73 7.45 10.32
CA TRP A 13 -0.41 6.03 10.20
C TRP A 13 -0.90 5.41 8.87
N ILE A 14 -2.01 5.90 8.28
CA ILE A 14 -2.52 5.42 6.98
C ILE A 14 -1.50 5.73 5.88
N TRP A 15 -0.92 6.93 5.91
CA TRP A 15 0.14 7.33 5.00
C TRP A 15 1.41 6.48 5.18
N ALA A 16 1.76 6.14 6.42
CA ALA A 16 2.89 5.24 6.67
C ALA A 16 2.65 3.85 6.06
N VAL A 17 1.43 3.31 6.17
CA VAL A 17 1.06 2.03 5.55
C VAL A 17 1.13 2.10 4.03
N TYR A 18 0.59 3.15 3.40
CA TYR A 18 0.71 3.36 1.96
C TYR A 18 2.18 3.49 1.50
N ALA A 19 3.02 4.18 2.26
CA ALA A 19 4.44 4.30 1.95
C ALA A 19 5.15 2.93 1.99
N VAL A 20 4.82 2.08 2.97
CA VAL A 20 5.34 0.71 3.05
C VAL A 20 4.85 -0.14 1.88
N LEU A 21 3.55 -0.09 1.57
CA LEU A 21 2.96 -0.79 0.43
C LEU A 21 3.59 -0.36 -0.91
N PHE A 22 3.86 0.93 -1.08
CA PHE A 22 4.53 1.46 -2.24
C PHE A 22 5.98 0.98 -2.34
N ALA A 23 6.72 1.04 -1.23
CA ALA A 23 8.09 0.53 -1.15
C ALA A 23 8.16 -0.98 -1.42
N LEU A 24 7.13 -1.74 -1.08
CA LEU A 24 7.01 -3.17 -1.37
C LEU A 24 6.73 -3.45 -2.86
N SER A 25 6.01 -2.55 -3.52
CA SER A 25 5.63 -2.69 -4.93
C SER A 25 6.84 -2.56 -5.87
N ILE A 26 7.84 -1.76 -5.47
CA ILE A 26 9.09 -1.62 -6.20
C ILE A 26 10.08 -2.66 -5.67
N PRO A 27 10.57 -3.61 -6.48
CA PRO A 27 11.51 -4.65 -6.04
C PRO A 27 12.95 -4.13 -5.85
N TRP A 28 13.17 -2.94 -5.27
CA TRP A 28 14.51 -2.35 -5.07
C TRP A 28 15.34 -3.08 -4.01
N TYR A 29 14.67 -3.86 -3.15
CA TYR A 29 15.29 -4.65 -2.10
C TYR A 29 15.71 -6.06 -2.57
N LEU A 30 15.33 -6.43 -3.80
CA LEU A 30 15.63 -7.73 -4.35
C LEU A 30 17.04 -7.72 -4.94
N PRO A 31 17.93 -8.64 -4.54
CA PRO A 31 19.22 -8.78 -5.19
C PRO A 31 19.04 -9.24 -6.64
N GLU A 32 19.91 -8.76 -7.51
CA GLU A 32 20.06 -9.24 -8.88
C GLU A 32 20.57 -10.69 -8.83
N ILE A 33 19.62 -11.64 -8.75
CA ILE A 33 19.91 -13.07 -8.77
C ILE A 33 19.78 -13.54 -10.23
N ASP A 34 20.90 -14.00 -10.79
CA ASP A 34 20.94 -14.70 -12.07
C ASP A 34 21.20 -16.20 -11.87
N PRO A 35 20.34 -17.10 -12.39
CA PRO A 35 19.08 -16.84 -13.07
C PRO A 35 17.95 -16.48 -12.10
N VAL A 36 17.09 -15.58 -12.55
CA VAL A 36 15.93 -15.12 -11.78
C VAL A 36 15.01 -16.29 -11.43
N PRO A 37 14.62 -16.46 -10.15
CA PRO A 37 13.64 -17.47 -9.75
C PRO A 37 12.28 -17.23 -10.45
N ILE A 38 11.91 -18.16 -11.32
CA ILE A 38 10.60 -18.15 -11.99
C ILE A 38 9.63 -18.97 -11.14
N TRP A 39 8.52 -18.34 -10.72
CA TRP A 39 7.44 -18.97 -9.99
C TRP A 39 6.17 -18.96 -10.85
N PHE A 40 5.56 -20.12 -11.09
CA PHE A 40 4.37 -20.26 -11.97
C PHE A 40 4.55 -19.70 -13.40
N GLY A 41 5.78 -19.66 -13.92
CA GLY A 41 6.07 -19.13 -15.26
C GLY A 41 6.26 -17.61 -15.33
N VAL A 42 6.19 -16.91 -14.18
CA VAL A 42 6.52 -15.48 -14.06
C VAL A 42 7.67 -15.27 -13.08
N PRO A 43 8.49 -14.22 -13.23
CA PRO A 43 9.47 -13.88 -12.22
C PRO A 43 8.83 -13.66 -10.85
N TYR A 44 9.48 -14.10 -9.78
CA TYR A 44 8.94 -13.98 -8.42
C TYR A 44 8.61 -12.52 -8.01
N TRP A 45 9.32 -11.53 -8.54
CA TRP A 45 8.99 -10.11 -8.32
C TRP A 45 7.62 -9.72 -8.88
N VAL A 46 7.13 -10.39 -9.93
CA VAL A 46 5.79 -10.14 -10.47
C VAL A 46 4.73 -10.54 -9.45
N VAL A 47 4.93 -11.68 -8.78
CA VAL A 47 4.04 -12.16 -7.72
C VAL A 47 4.02 -11.18 -6.54
N ILE A 48 5.18 -10.63 -6.19
CA ILE A 48 5.32 -9.60 -5.15
C ILE A 48 4.55 -8.32 -5.53
N CYS A 49 4.73 -7.80 -6.75
CA CYS A 49 3.99 -6.63 -7.23
C CYS A 49 2.48 -6.89 -7.21
N LEU A 50 2.04 -8.07 -7.61
CA LEU A 50 0.62 -8.44 -7.64
C LEU A 50 0.03 -8.52 -6.22
N ALA A 51 0.79 -9.11 -5.28
CA ALA A 51 0.43 -9.14 -3.86
C ALA A 51 0.41 -7.73 -3.24
N ALA A 52 1.36 -6.86 -3.60
CA ALA A 52 1.38 -5.47 -3.15
C ALA A 52 0.15 -4.70 -3.68
N CYS A 53 -0.19 -4.83 -4.95
CA CYS A 53 -1.40 -4.25 -5.53
C CYS A 53 -2.68 -4.74 -4.82
N LEU A 54 -2.78 -6.05 -4.56
CA LEU A 54 -3.89 -6.62 -3.82
C LEU A 54 -3.97 -6.03 -2.39
N ALA A 55 -2.83 -5.94 -1.70
CA ALA A 55 -2.77 -5.38 -0.37
C ALA A 55 -3.14 -3.89 -0.35
N VAL A 56 -2.75 -3.10 -1.36
CA VAL A 56 -3.17 -1.71 -1.53
C VAL A 56 -4.69 -1.63 -1.71
N ALA A 57 -5.27 -2.46 -2.57
CA ALA A 57 -6.70 -2.48 -2.81
C ALA A 57 -7.48 -2.86 -1.53
N CYS A 58 -7.06 -3.94 -0.85
CA CYS A 58 -7.66 -4.38 0.42
C CYS A 58 -7.53 -3.32 1.51
N PHE A 59 -6.35 -2.69 1.64
CA PHE A 59 -6.13 -1.62 2.62
C PHE A 59 -7.00 -0.40 2.32
N THR A 60 -7.12 -0.02 1.06
CA THR A 60 -8.00 1.08 0.62
C THR A 60 -9.46 0.78 0.96
N ALA A 61 -9.94 -0.43 0.66
CA ALA A 61 -11.29 -0.86 1.01
C ALA A 61 -11.50 -0.89 2.54
N PHE A 62 -10.51 -1.34 3.31
CA PHE A 62 -10.55 -1.33 4.77
C PHE A 62 -10.63 0.09 5.33
N VAL A 63 -9.78 1.00 4.85
CA VAL A 63 -9.78 2.41 5.28
C VAL A 63 -11.13 3.04 4.98
N ILE A 64 -11.67 2.86 3.77
CA ILE A 64 -13.00 3.34 3.39
C ILE A 64 -14.06 2.78 4.33
N HIS A 65 -14.12 1.47 4.53
CA HIS A 65 -15.14 0.85 5.38
C HIS A 65 -15.03 1.25 6.86
N ARG A 66 -13.82 1.52 7.37
CA ARG A 66 -13.58 1.80 8.79
C ARG A 66 -13.69 3.27 9.16
N TYR A 67 -13.28 4.17 8.25
CA TYR A 67 -13.23 5.61 8.48
C TYR A 67 -14.34 6.37 7.77
N TRP A 68 -14.88 5.84 6.68
CA TRP A 68 -15.96 6.49 5.92
C TRP A 68 -17.33 5.90 6.22
N ARG A 69 -17.41 4.88 7.07
CA ARG A 69 -18.67 4.45 7.69
C ARG A 69 -18.99 5.37 8.87
N GLU A 70 -19.20 6.64 8.56
CA GLU A 70 -20.08 7.50 9.33
C GLU A 70 -21.49 7.20 8.80
N ASP A 71 -22.40 6.88 9.72
CA ASP A 71 -23.85 6.78 9.49
C ASP A 71 -24.38 5.44 8.91
N ALA A 72 -24.62 4.48 9.81
CA ALA A 72 -25.74 3.54 9.69
C ALA A 72 -26.46 3.47 11.04
#